data_AF-A0A7L8A6H4-F1
#
_entry.id   AF-A0A7L8A6H4-F1
#
_cell.length_a   1.000
_cell.length_b   1.000
_cell.length_c   1.000
_cell.angle_alpha   90.00
_cell.angle_beta   90.00
_cell.angle_gamma   90.00
#
_symmetry.space_group_name_H-M   'P 1'
#
loop_
_entity.id
_entity.type
_entity.pdbx_description
1 polymer ?
#
loop_
_entity_poly.entity_id
_entity_poly.type
_entity_poly.pdbx_seq_one_letter_code
_entity_poly.pdbx_strand_id
1 'polypeptide(L)'
;MPDTQSTIHLDAIEKLQQQPYLVGHYQGEDEGDNSTIYLDTNQIKQSNNYLASTFIMTNSGSGSFYYLALFKENANKLNNVANVFIGDRIAVEKINILKTDPVTIQIDYKTHGENTPYALPADVAKSQLYVLDNNQLVLKK
;
A
#
# COMPACT_ATOMS: atom_id res chain seq x y z
N MET A 1 1.15 -0.59 13.95
CA MET A 1 1.76 -0.73 12.60
C MET A 1 1.42 -2.13 12.14
N PRO A 2 0.92 -2.35 10.91
CA PRO A 2 0.73 -3.70 10.39
C PRO A 2 2.05 -4.46 10.49
N ASP A 3 2.03 -5.64 11.09
CA ASP A 3 3.19 -6.52 11.18
C ASP A 3 3.54 -7.02 9.79
N THR A 4 4.81 -6.81 9.40
CA THR A 4 5.40 -7.33 8.17
C THR A 4 5.50 -8.86 8.13
N GLN A 5 5.32 -9.55 9.26
CA GLN A 5 5.26 -11.02 9.33
C GLN A 5 3.84 -11.60 9.18
N SER A 6 2.82 -10.75 9.19
CA SER A 6 1.44 -11.19 9.02
C SER A 6 1.13 -11.53 7.54
N THR A 7 0.25 -12.49 7.33
CA THR A 7 -0.21 -12.84 5.98
C THR A 7 -1.45 -12.00 5.65
N ILE A 8 -1.42 -11.26 4.54
CA ILE A 8 -2.62 -10.60 4.01
C ILE A 8 -3.44 -11.64 3.24
N HIS A 9 -4.62 -11.95 3.73
CA HIS A 9 -5.60 -12.77 3.03
C HIS A 9 -6.55 -11.87 2.25
N LEU A 10 -6.59 -12.01 0.93
CA LEU A 10 -7.53 -11.29 0.06
C LEU A 10 -8.77 -12.16 -0.12
N ASP A 11 -9.91 -11.68 0.39
CA ASP A 11 -11.12 -12.49 0.55
C ASP A 11 -12.23 -12.11 -0.42
N ALA A 12 -12.20 -10.88 -0.96
CA ALA A 12 -13.27 -10.36 -1.81
C ALA A 12 -12.80 -9.34 -2.85
N ILE A 13 -13.66 -9.06 -3.82
CA ILE A 13 -13.56 -7.91 -4.72
C ILE A 13 -14.75 -7.01 -4.42
N GLU A 14 -14.50 -5.79 -3.97
CA GLU A 14 -15.53 -4.79 -3.74
C GLU A 14 -15.40 -3.61 -4.69
N LYS A 15 -16.52 -2.96 -5.01
CA LYS A 15 -16.52 -1.70 -5.75
C LYS A 15 -16.69 -0.56 -4.77
N LEU A 16 -15.61 0.14 -4.45
CA LEU A 16 -15.66 1.40 -3.72
C LEU A 16 -15.50 2.55 -4.69
N GLN A 17 -16.37 3.55 -4.60
CA GLN A 17 -16.32 4.76 -5.45
C GLN A 17 -16.20 4.44 -6.96
N GLN A 18 -16.87 3.38 -7.43
CA GLN A 18 -16.85 2.90 -8.82
C GLN A 18 -15.51 2.30 -9.31
N GLN A 19 -14.51 2.13 -8.44
CA GLN A 19 -13.26 1.45 -8.75
C GLN A 19 -13.24 0.05 -8.12
N PRO A 20 -12.68 -0.97 -8.80
CA PRO A 20 -12.53 -2.29 -8.21
C PRO A 20 -11.38 -2.30 -7.19
N TYR A 21 -11.70 -2.64 -5.95
CA TYR A 21 -10.74 -2.89 -4.88
C TYR A 21 -10.70 -4.39 -4.57
N LEU A 22 -9.51 -4.97 -4.42
CA LEU A 22 -9.40 -6.25 -3.71
C LEU A 22 -9.47 -5.95 -2.23
N VAL A 23 -10.37 -6.63 -1.54
CA VAL A 23 -10.58 -6.49 -0.11
C VAL A 23 -10.00 -7.70 0.59
N GLY A 24 -9.18 -7.45 1.60
CA GLY A 24 -8.62 -8.46 2.45
C GLY A 24 -8.73 -8.08 3.91
N HIS A 25 -8.47 -9.05 4.78
CA HIS A 25 -8.36 -8.81 6.21
C HIS A 25 -6.94 -9.08 6.65
N TYR A 26 -6.43 -8.15 7.43
CA TYR A 26 -5.24 -8.35 8.23
C TYR A 26 -5.65 -9.10 9.50
N GLN A 27 -5.05 -10.26 9.77
CA GLN A 27 -5.12 -10.92 11.08
C GLN A 27 -3.78 -10.73 11.78
N GLY A 28 -3.74 -9.82 12.75
CA GLY A 28 -2.60 -9.69 13.66
C GLY A 28 -2.56 -10.82 14.69
N GLU A 29 -1.47 -10.92 15.43
CA GLU A 29 -1.34 -11.89 16.53
C GLU A 29 -2.39 -11.65 17.65
N ASP A 30 -2.91 -10.43 17.77
CA ASP A 30 -4.01 -10.09 18.65
C ASP A 30 -5.35 -10.12 17.88
N GLU A 31 -6.30 -10.95 18.34
CA GLU A 31 -7.64 -11.18 17.76
C GLU A 31 -8.52 -9.90 17.58
N GLY A 32 -8.07 -8.75 18.08
CA GLY A 32 -8.77 -7.46 18.01
C GLY A 32 -8.42 -6.58 16.81
N ASP A 33 -7.34 -6.88 16.08
CA ASP A 33 -6.82 -6.01 15.00
C ASP A 33 -7.30 -6.47 13.61
N ASN A 34 -8.63 -6.62 13.45
CA ASN A 34 -9.27 -6.89 12.15
C ASN A 34 -9.26 -5.62 11.28
N SER A 35 -8.11 -5.30 10.72
CA SER A 35 -7.98 -4.18 9.78
C SER A 35 -8.36 -4.63 8.37
N THR A 36 -9.39 -4.02 7.80
CA THR A 36 -9.73 -4.22 6.38
C THR A 36 -8.73 -3.49 5.50
N ILE A 37 -8.22 -4.21 4.51
CA ILE A 37 -7.26 -3.75 3.52
C ILE A 37 -7.99 -3.59 2.21
N TYR A 38 -7.89 -2.39 1.62
CA TYR A 38 -8.44 -2.11 0.29
C TYR A 38 -7.29 -1.88 -0.69
N LEU A 39 -7.08 -2.82 -1.62
CA LEU A 39 -6.07 -2.73 -2.67
C LEU A 39 -6.69 -2.17 -3.94
N ASP A 40 -6.28 -0.98 -4.36
CA ASP A 40 -6.75 -0.40 -5.63
C ASP A 40 -6.16 -1.20 -6.80
N THR A 41 -7.02 -1.90 -7.55
CA THR A 41 -6.56 -2.74 -8.67
C THR A 41 -6.07 -1.94 -9.86
N ASN A 42 -6.47 -0.67 -10.00
CA ASN A 42 -6.00 0.19 -11.09
C ASN A 42 -4.55 0.65 -10.86
N GLN A 43 -4.11 0.66 -9.60
CA GLN A 43 -2.76 1.07 -9.21
C GLN A 43 -1.76 -0.09 -9.20
N ILE A 44 -2.24 -1.33 -9.38
CA ILE A 44 -1.37 -2.52 -9.40
C ILE A 44 -0.37 -2.40 -10.55
N LYS A 45 0.90 -2.58 -10.20
CA LYS A 45 2.01 -2.73 -11.15
C LYS A 45 2.69 -4.06 -10.94
N GLN A 46 2.85 -4.79 -12.04
CA GLN A 46 3.51 -6.08 -12.05
C GLN A 46 4.83 -6.00 -12.80
N SER A 47 5.85 -6.66 -12.26
CA SER A 47 7.12 -6.92 -12.93
C SER A 47 7.67 -8.24 -12.46
N ASN A 48 7.92 -9.18 -13.37
CA ASN A 48 8.20 -10.58 -13.06
C ASN A 48 7.11 -11.16 -12.14
N ASN A 49 7.50 -11.74 -11.01
CA ASN A 49 6.61 -12.27 -9.97
C ASN A 49 6.33 -11.27 -8.86
N TYR A 50 6.68 -10.00 -9.02
CA TYR A 50 6.40 -8.95 -8.05
C TYR A 50 5.22 -8.10 -8.47
N LEU A 51 4.39 -7.74 -7.49
CA LEU A 51 3.25 -6.84 -7.62
C LEU A 51 3.40 -5.73 -6.58
N ALA A 52 3.37 -4.48 -7.03
CA ALA A 52 3.36 -3.31 -6.18
C ALA A 52 2.00 -2.61 -6.29
N SER A 53 1.41 -2.27 -5.14
CA SER A 53 0.21 -1.44 -5.08
C SER A 53 0.14 -0.75 -3.72
N THR A 54 -0.82 0.15 -3.57
CA THR A 54 -1.15 0.74 -2.27
C THR A 54 -2.37 0.09 -1.67
N PHE A 55 -2.38 -0.03 -0.35
CA PHE A 55 -3.59 -0.33 0.38
C PHE A 55 -3.92 0.71 1.43
N ILE A 56 -5.20 0.82 1.73
CA ILE A 56 -5.75 1.70 2.76
C ILE A 56 -6.08 0.84 3.97
N MET A 57 -5.59 1.29 5.13
CA MET A 57 -6.02 0.79 6.42
C MET A 57 -6.93 1.81 7.09
N THR A 58 -8.16 1.41 7.38
CA THR A 58 -9.13 2.19 8.16
C THR A 58 -9.22 1.60 9.56
N ASN A 59 -8.92 2.39 10.58
CA ASN A 59 -9.16 2.02 11.98
C ASN A 59 -10.54 2.53 12.43
N SER A 60 -10.91 2.30 13.70
CA SER A 60 -12.17 2.78 14.29
C SER A 60 -12.33 4.31 14.36
N GLY A 61 -11.35 5.08 13.88
CA GLY A 61 -11.43 6.53 13.68
C GLY A 61 -11.79 6.92 12.23
N SER A 62 -11.75 8.22 11.92
CA SER A 62 -12.02 8.75 10.58
C SER A 62 -10.77 8.87 9.70
N GLY A 63 -9.64 8.30 10.11
CA GLY A 63 -8.35 8.35 9.41
C GLY A 63 -8.27 7.33 8.28
N SER A 64 -7.55 7.67 7.21
CA SER A 64 -7.27 6.74 6.10
C SER A 64 -5.76 6.69 5.86
N PHE A 65 -5.13 5.63 6.33
CA PHE A 65 -3.68 5.48 6.30
C PHE A 65 -3.28 4.65 5.09
N TYR A 66 -2.42 5.22 4.25
CA TYR A 66 -1.95 4.58 3.02
C TYR A 66 -0.61 3.91 3.27
N TYR A 67 -0.50 2.69 2.76
CA TYR A 67 0.72 1.89 2.76
C TYR A 67 1.07 1.51 1.33
N LEU A 68 2.36 1.61 0.97
CA LEU A 68 2.89 0.96 -0.22
C LEU A 68 3.19 -0.50 0.14
N ALA A 69 2.68 -1.43 -0.66
CA ALA A 69 2.87 -2.86 -0.46
C ALA A 69 3.55 -3.51 -1.65
N LEU A 70 4.44 -4.44 -1.35
CA LEU A 70 5.05 -5.34 -2.31
C LEU A 70 4.57 -6.75 -2.03
N PHE A 71 4.02 -7.39 -3.04
CA PHE A 71 3.62 -8.78 -3.03
C PHE A 71 4.50 -9.59 -3.97
N LYS A 72 4.66 -10.87 -3.67
CA LYS A 72 5.28 -11.84 -4.54
C LYS A 72 4.29 -12.95 -4.87
N GLU A 73 4.05 -13.13 -6.15
CA GLU A 73 3.21 -14.20 -6.66
C GLU A 73 3.99 -15.52 -6.66
N ASN A 74 3.40 -16.55 -6.05
CA ASN A 74 3.91 -17.93 -6.09
C ASN A 74 2.74 -18.90 -6.16
N ALA A 75 2.71 -19.77 -7.18
CA ALA A 75 1.69 -20.81 -7.36
C ALA A 75 0.25 -20.28 -7.21
N ASN A 76 -0.07 -19.17 -7.87
CA ASN A 76 -1.36 -18.47 -7.83
C ASN A 76 -1.75 -17.92 -6.44
N LYS A 77 -0.78 -17.75 -5.53
CA LYS A 77 -0.95 -17.08 -4.24
C LYS A 77 -0.14 -15.79 -4.23
N LEU A 78 -0.74 -14.73 -3.66
CA LEU A 78 -0.07 -13.45 -3.41
C LEU A 78 0.42 -13.41 -1.97
N ASN A 79 1.73 -13.43 -1.77
CA ASN A 79 2.33 -13.30 -0.44
C ASN A 79 2.77 -11.86 -0.23
N ASN A 80 2.40 -11.23 0.89
CA ASN A 80 2.96 -9.93 1.26
C ASN A 80 4.45 -10.13 1.58
N VAL A 81 5.32 -9.37 0.92
CA VAL A 81 6.77 -9.41 1.14
C VAL A 81 7.19 -8.30 2.08
N ALA A 82 6.64 -7.10 1.86
CA ALA A 82 6.95 -5.91 2.61
C ALA A 82 5.84 -4.89 2.41
N ASN A 83 5.66 -4.03 3.39
CA ASN A 83 4.83 -2.83 3.26
C ASN A 83 5.44 -1.69 4.08
N VAL A 84 5.10 -0.44 3.72
CA VAL A 84 5.59 0.75 4.41
C VAL A 84 4.53 1.84 4.39
N PHE A 85 4.39 2.55 5.51
CA PHE A 85 3.50 3.70 5.61
C PHE A 85 4.00 4.85 4.73
N ILE A 86 3.12 5.41 3.89
CA ILE A 86 3.47 6.48 2.94
C ILE A 86 2.70 7.79 3.18
N GLY A 87 1.61 7.76 3.96
CA GLY A 87 0.93 8.98 4.41
C GLY A 87 -0.53 8.80 4.84
N ASP A 88 -1.10 9.85 5.41
CA ASP A 88 -2.52 9.99 5.74
C ASP A 88 -3.24 10.77 4.63
N ARG A 89 -4.38 10.25 4.14
CA ARG A 89 -5.23 10.89 3.12
C ARG A 89 -4.47 11.41 1.89
N ILE A 90 -3.53 10.63 1.37
CA ILE A 90 -2.79 10.96 0.14
C ILE A 90 -3.62 10.66 -1.11
N ALA A 91 -3.25 11.27 -2.23
CA ALA A 91 -3.74 10.90 -3.56
C ALA A 91 -2.61 10.25 -4.36
N VAL A 92 -2.67 8.92 -4.53
CA VAL A 92 -1.68 8.16 -5.30
C VAL A 92 -1.86 8.46 -6.79
N GLU A 93 -0.80 8.93 -7.44
CA GLU A 93 -0.84 9.27 -8.86
C GLU A 93 -0.20 8.17 -9.71
N LYS A 94 0.89 7.58 -9.22
CA LYS A 94 1.63 6.56 -9.98
C LYS A 94 2.44 5.65 -9.07
N ILE A 95 2.51 4.38 -9.45
CA ILE A 95 3.46 3.40 -8.92
C ILE A 95 4.25 2.84 -10.11
N ASN A 96 5.53 2.54 -9.93
CA ASN A 96 6.35 1.79 -10.88
C ASN A 96 7.31 0.85 -10.16
N ILE A 97 7.51 -0.37 -10.67
CA ILE A 97 8.64 -1.22 -10.29
C ILE A 97 9.77 -0.94 -11.30
N LEU A 98 10.83 -0.27 -10.85
CA LEU A 98 11.95 0.13 -11.70
C LEU A 98 12.98 -0.99 -11.91
N LYS A 99 13.18 -1.83 -10.88
CA LYS A 99 14.13 -2.95 -10.87
C LYS A 99 13.57 -4.08 -10.00
N THR A 100 14.02 -5.31 -10.26
CA THR A 100 13.65 -6.49 -9.47
C THR A 100 14.82 -7.12 -8.72
N ASP A 101 16.04 -6.60 -8.88
CA ASP A 101 17.24 -7.03 -8.15
C ASP A 101 18.21 -5.85 -7.88
N PRO A 102 18.19 -5.25 -6.66
CA PRO A 102 17.13 -5.40 -5.66
C PRO A 102 15.83 -4.77 -6.16
N VAL A 103 14.68 -5.21 -5.62
CA VAL A 103 13.38 -4.65 -5.99
C VAL A 103 13.36 -3.16 -5.64
N THR A 104 13.13 -2.31 -6.64
CA THR A 104 13.09 -0.86 -6.50
C THR A 104 11.74 -0.35 -6.99
N ILE A 105 11.01 0.35 -6.14
CA ILE A 105 9.65 0.86 -6.40
C ILE A 105 9.68 2.38 -6.32
N GLN A 106 9.16 3.05 -7.34
CA GLN A 106 8.87 4.47 -7.29
C GLN A 106 7.37 4.68 -7.05
N ILE A 107 7.03 5.62 -6.18
CA ILE A 107 5.67 6.08 -5.97
C ILE A 107 5.61 7.60 -6.08
N ASP A 108 4.68 8.08 -6.90
CA ASP A 108 4.33 9.49 -7.04
C ASP A 108 2.93 9.70 -6.47
N TYR A 109 2.79 10.67 -5.58
CA TYR A 109 1.53 10.96 -4.90
C TYR A 109 1.46 12.42 -4.46
N LYS A 110 0.25 12.89 -4.15
CA LYS A 110 0.02 14.18 -3.48
C LYS A 110 -0.33 13.99 -2.03
N THR A 111 0.16 14.87 -1.17
CA THR A 111 -0.16 14.94 0.26
C THR A 111 -0.56 16.35 0.67
N HIS A 112 -1.05 16.52 1.90
CA HIS A 112 -1.35 17.83 2.47
C HIS A 112 -0.05 18.52 2.92
N GLY A 113 0.01 19.83 2.78
CA GLY A 113 1.08 20.65 3.36
C GLY A 113 0.98 20.71 4.89
N GLU A 114 2.06 21.13 5.54
CA GLU A 114 2.19 21.18 7.02
C GLU A 114 1.08 21.99 7.71
N ASN A 115 0.44 22.93 6.99
CA ASN A 115 -0.65 23.76 7.50
C ASN A 115 -1.93 23.68 6.66
N THR A 116 -2.08 22.64 5.83
CA THR A 116 -3.27 22.47 4.98
C THR A 116 -4.29 21.59 5.72
N PRO A 117 -5.54 22.06 5.94
CA PRO A 117 -6.58 21.22 6.51
C PRO A 117 -6.84 19.96 5.67
N TYR A 118 -7.01 18.81 6.33
CA TYR A 118 -7.32 17.54 5.66
C TYR A 118 -8.66 17.53 4.92
N ALA A 119 -9.52 18.53 5.15
CA ALA A 119 -10.76 18.72 4.40
C ALA A 119 -10.51 19.25 2.97
N LEU A 120 -9.34 19.82 2.70
CA LEU A 120 -8.94 20.25 1.35
C LEU A 120 -8.28 19.09 0.59
N PRO A 121 -8.26 19.12 -0.74
CA PRO A 121 -7.54 18.14 -1.53
C PRO A 121 -6.04 18.12 -1.21
N ALA A 122 -5.42 16.94 -1.29
CA ALA A 122 -3.98 16.80 -1.27
C ALA A 122 -3.36 17.38 -2.55
N ASP A 123 -2.45 18.34 -2.43
CA ASP A 123 -1.90 19.11 -3.55
C ASP A 123 -0.36 19.19 -3.59
N VAL A 124 0.32 18.80 -2.50
CA VAL A 124 1.78 18.78 -2.42
C VAL A 124 2.31 17.50 -3.04
N ALA A 125 2.91 17.61 -4.22
CA ALA A 125 3.51 16.47 -4.91
C ALA A 125 4.72 15.90 -4.15
N LYS A 126 4.79 14.57 -4.09
CA LYS A 126 5.87 13.76 -3.56
C LYS A 126 6.23 12.69 -4.57
N SER A 127 7.52 12.47 -4.76
CA SER A 127 8.06 11.33 -5.50
C SER A 127 9.06 10.65 -4.60
N GLN A 128 8.83 9.37 -4.31
CA GLN A 128 9.64 8.59 -3.38
C GLN A 128 10.10 7.30 -4.03
N LEU A 129 11.33 6.91 -3.70
CA LEU A 129 11.96 5.70 -4.16
C LEU A 129 12.19 4.75 -2.98
N TYR A 130 11.62 3.56 -3.04
CA TYR A 130 11.78 2.52 -2.04
C TYR A 130 12.59 1.35 -2.63
N VAL A 131 13.52 0.81 -1.83
CA VAL A 131 14.26 -0.39 -2.19
C VAL A 131 13.94 -1.47 -1.17
N LEU A 132 13.66 -2.69 -1.65
CA LEU A 132 13.51 -3.85 -0.80
C LEU A 132 14.87 -4.24 -0.22
N ASP A 133 14.96 -4.22 1.11
CA ASP A 133 16.14 -4.64 1.87
C ASP A 133 15.66 -5.39 3.13
N ASN A 134 16.10 -6.64 3.31
CA ASN A 134 15.71 -7.50 4.44
C ASN A 134 14.18 -7.54 4.72
N ASN A 135 13.37 -7.78 3.67
CA ASN A 135 11.90 -7.77 3.74
C ASN A 135 11.27 -6.45 4.22
N GLN A 136 11.99 -5.33 4.07
CA GLN A 136 11.48 -3.98 4.34
C GLN A 136 11.63 -3.10 3.11
N LEU A 137 10.65 -2.23 2.87
CA LEU A 137 10.75 -1.17 1.86
C LEU A 137 11.44 0.04 2.49
N VAL A 138 12.71 0.24 2.16
CA VAL A 138 13.53 1.32 2.71
C VAL A 138 13.53 2.52 1.75
N LEU A 139 13.09 3.68 2.25
CA LEU A 139 13.14 4.93 1.51
C LEU A 139 14.59 5.30 1.16
N LYS A 140 14.87 5.52 -0.12
CA LYS A 140 16.13 6.09 -0.60
C LYS A 140 16.01 7.61 -0.64
N LYS A 141 17.02 8.27 -0.06
CA LYS A 141 17.19 9.73 -0.11
C LYS A 141 17.85 10.15 -1.41
#